data_AF-A0A4W5LGT5-F1
#
_entry.id   AF-A0A4W5LGT5-F1
#
_cell.length_a   1.000
_cell.length_b   1.000
_cell.length_c   1.000
_cell.angle_alpha   90.00
_cell.angle_beta   90.00
_cell.angle_gamma   90.00
#
_symmetry.space_group_name_H-M   'P 1'
#
loop_
_entity.id
_entity.type
_entity.pdbx_description
1 polymer ?
#
loop_
_entity_poly.entity_id
_entity_poly.type
_entity_poly.pdbx_seq_one_letter_code
_entity_poly.pdbx_strand_id
1 'polypeptide(L)' 'MISLLAAAVAMGNAVVMVPSPKYPLPALEFIQVLQSSDLPGGVVSIITGGRDQLTQALANHSVVKAIWYW' A
#
# COMPACT_ATOMS: atom_id res chain seq x y z
N MET A 1 -0.56 -8.30 -5.34
CA MET A 1 -0.97 -7.05 -4.66
C MET A 1 -1.86 -7.34 -3.45
N ILE A 2 -3.05 -7.93 -3.64
CA ILE A 2 -4.01 -8.18 -2.55
C ILE A 2 -3.54 -9.25 -1.56
N SER A 3 -2.90 -10.32 -2.03
CA SER A 3 -2.39 -11.40 -1.17
C SER A 3 -1.39 -10.91 -0.12
N LEU A 4 -0.43 -10.08 -0.53
CA LEU A 4 0.58 -9.50 0.36
C LEU A 4 -0.04 -8.50 1.34
N LEU A 5 -0.97 -7.67 0.86
CA LEU A 5 -1.69 -6.73 1.73
C LEU A 5 -2.48 -7.48 2.79
N ALA A 6 -3.30 -8.46 2.38
CA ALA A 6 -4.15 -9.22 3.29
C ALA A 6 -3.32 -9.92 4.38
N ALA A 7 -2.19 -10.54 4.02
CA ALA A 7 -1.30 -11.15 4.99
C ALA A 7 -0.69 -10.12 5.97
N ALA A 8 -0.20 -8.98 5.45
CA ALA A 8 0.40 -7.95 6.29
C ALA A 8 -0.61 -7.31 7.25
N VAL A 9 -1.83 -7.04 6.77
CA VAL A 9 -2.94 -6.49 7.57
C VAL A 9 -3.44 -7.52 8.60
N ALA A 10 -3.55 -8.80 8.23
CA ALA A 10 -3.94 -9.87 9.16
C ALA A 10 -2.94 -10.03 10.33
N MET A 11 -1.65 -9.77 10.07
CA MET A 11 -0.59 -9.73 11.09
C MET A 11 -0.55 -8.42 11.89
N GLY A 12 -1.47 -7.48 11.63
CA GLY A 12 -1.57 -6.21 12.35
C GLY A 12 -0.56 -5.13 11.91
N ASN A 13 0.01 -5.25 10.71
CA ASN A 13 0.95 -4.25 10.20
C ASN A 13 0.22 -3.12 9.46
N ALA A 14 0.74 -1.90 9.61
CA ALA A 14 0.39 -0.79 8.73
C ALA A 14 1.13 -0.94 7.39
N VAL A 15 0.40 -0.79 6.28
CA VAL A 15 0.92 -1.02 4.93
C VAL A 15 0.74 0.21 4.08
N VAL A 16 1.84 0.64 3.45
CA VAL A 16 1.82 1.63 2.38
C VAL A 16 1.91 0.89 1.04
N MET A 17 0.89 1.06 0.20
CA MET A 17 0.80 0.43 -1.11
C MET A 17 0.98 1.47 -2.22
N VAL A 18 1.89 1.18 -3.13
CA VAL A 18 2.08 1.96 -4.37
C VAL A 18 1.58 1.12 -5.54
N PRO A 19 0.47 1.51 -6.19
CA PRO A 19 -0.08 0.77 -7.32
C PRO A 19 0.74 1.01 -8.60
N SER A 20 0.51 0.17 -9.61
CA SER A 20 1.19 0.31 -10.90
C SER A 20 0.76 1.60 -11.60
N PRO A 21 1.71 2.43 -12.08
CA PRO A 21 1.39 3.66 -12.81
C PRO A 21 0.68 3.38 -14.14
N LYS A 22 0.88 2.18 -14.72
CA LYS A 22 0.28 1.79 -16.00
C LYS A 22 -1.19 1.37 -15.86
N TYR A 23 -1.55 0.81 -14.72
CA TYR A 23 -2.91 0.29 -14.46
C TYR A 23 -3.37 0.64 -13.03
N PRO A 24 -3.69 1.92 -12.75
CA PRO A 24 -4.09 2.35 -11.41
C PRO A 24 -5.55 2.01 -11.07
N LEU A 25 -6.42 1.79 -12.06
CA LEU A 25 -7.87 1.62 -11.88
C LEU A 25 -8.25 0.54 -10.85
N PRO A 26 -7.65 -0.68 -10.86
CA PRO A 26 -8.00 -1.71 -9.87
C PRO A 26 -7.65 -1.31 -8.44
N ALA A 27 -6.59 -0.51 -8.26
CA ALA A 27 -6.18 -0.04 -6.94
C ALA A 27 -7.12 1.05 -6.42
N LEU A 28 -7.66 1.89 -7.30
CA LEU A 28 -8.62 2.93 -6.94
C LEU A 28 -9.97 2.34 -6.50
N GLU A 29 -10.50 1.38 -7.25
CA GLU A 29 -11.73 0.66 -6.86
C GLU A 29 -11.56 -0.06 -5.53
N PHE A 30 -10.37 -0.60 -5.28
CA PHE A 30 -10.07 -1.29 -4.04
C PHE A 30 -10.07 -0.36 -2.81
N ILE A 31 -9.76 0.93 -2.97
CA ILE A 31 -9.87 1.92 -1.88
C ILE A 31 -11.31 1.98 -1.35
N GLN A 32 -12.30 1.99 -2.25
CA GLN A 32 -13.71 2.07 -1.84
C GLN A 32 -14.14 0.84 -1.04
N VAL A 33 -13.66 -0.34 -1.45
CA VAL A 33 -13.91 -1.60 -0.73
C VAL A 33 -13.29 -1.55 0.68
N LEU A 34 -12.04 -1.09 0.80
CA LEU A 34 -11.39 -0.95 2.10
C LEU A 34 -12.09 0.07 3.00
N GLN A 35 -12.53 1.20 2.44
CA GLN A 35 -13.25 2.24 3.18
C GLN A 35 -14.62 1.74 3.68
N SER A 36 -15.27 0.84 2.94
CA SER A 36 -16.54 0.24 3.33
C SER A 36 -16.39 -0.89 4.37
N SER A 37 -15.16 -1.30 4.70
CA SER A 37 -14.86 -2.48 5.52
C SER A 37 -14.53 -2.15 6.99
N ASP A 38 -14.88 -0.97 7.50
CA ASP A 38 -14.60 -0.51 8.87
C ASP A 38 -13.13 -0.69 9.31
N LEU A 39 -12.19 -0.52 8.37
CA LEU A 39 -10.76 -0.59 8.66
C LEU A 39 -10.31 0.65 9.47
N PRO A 40 -9.51 0.47 10.54
CA PRO A 40 -8.97 1.59 11.29
C PRO A 40 -8.13 2.51 10.40
N GLY A 41 -8.26 3.82 10.61
CA GLY A 41 -7.47 4.82 9.89
C GLY A 41 -5.97 4.56 10.07
N GLY A 42 -5.23 4.52 8.96
CA GLY A 42 -3.78 4.34 8.95
C GLY A 42 -3.28 2.90 8.77
N VAL A 43 -4.17 1.89 8.75
CA VAL A 43 -3.77 0.49 8.49
C VAL A 43 -3.35 0.28 7.04
N VAL A 44 -4.10 0.88 6.10
CA VAL A 44 -3.76 0.83 4.67
C VAL A 44 -3.68 2.24 4.13
N SER A 45 -2.55 2.58 3.54
CA SER A 45 -2.33 3.86 2.87
C SER A 45 -1.94 3.61 1.42
N ILE A 46 -2.69 4.16 0.47
CA ILE A 46 -2.44 3.97 -0.97
C ILE A 46 -1.92 5.28 -1.54
N ILE A 47 -0.72 5.25 -2.13
CA ILE A 47 -0.05 6.43 -2.69
C ILE A 47 0.20 6.19 -4.17
N THR A 48 -0.37 7.03 -5.02
CA THR A 48 -0.16 6.99 -6.48
C THR A 48 0.99 7.92 -6.88
N GLY A 49 1.80 7.50 -7.86
CA GLY A 49 2.92 8.30 -8.35
C GLY A 49 3.99 7.48 -9.05
N GLY A 50 5.17 8.09 -9.26
CA GLY A 50 6.32 7.41 -9.85
C GLY A 50 6.85 6.32 -8.91
N ARG A 51 6.74 5.05 -9.34
CA ARG A 51 7.10 3.88 -8.53
C ARG A 51 8.51 4.00 -7.96
N ASP A 52 9.51 4.25 -8.81
CA ASP A 52 10.91 4.26 -8.38
C ASP A 52 11.23 5.43 -7.43
N GLN A 53 10.65 6.61 -7.69
CA GLN A 53 10.82 7.76 -6.82
C GLN A 53 10.19 7.52 -5.44
N LEU A 54 9.00 6.94 -5.39
CA LEU A 54 8.31 6.61 -4.14
C LEU A 54 9.03 5.50 -3.39
N THR A 55 9.51 4.46 -4.09
CA THR A 55 10.30 3.39 -3.47
C THR A 55 11.59 3.92 -2.86
N GLN A 56 12.32 4.82 -3.53
CA GLN A 56 13.51 5.45 -2.96
C GLN A 56 13.18 6.28 -1.70
N ALA A 57 12.10 7.06 -1.73
CA ALA A 57 11.67 7.83 -0.57
C ALA A 57 11.30 6.93 0.62
N LEU A 58 10.58 5.83 0.37
CA LEU A 58 10.18 4.86 1.39
C LEU A 58 11.39 4.06 1.92
N ALA A 59 12.36 3.73 1.06
CA ALA A 59 13.58 3.04 1.46
C ALA A 59 14.47 3.86 2.38
N ASN A 60 14.48 5.19 2.22
CA ASN A 60 15.22 6.09 3.09
C ASN A 60 14.46 6.45 4.38
N HIS A 61 13.23 5.97 4.55
CA HIS A 61 12.39 6.32 5.69
C HIS A 61 12.65 5.39 6.88
N SER A 62 13.16 5.93 7.99
CA SER A 62 13.60 5.16 9.18
C SER A 62 12.51 4.31 9.86
N VAL A 63 11.23 4.65 9.64
CA VAL A 63 10.07 3.94 10.22
C VAL A 63 9.66 2.72 9.38
N VAL A 64 10.09 2.63 8.12
CA VAL A 64 9.73 1.51 7.25
C VAL A 64 10.60 0.30 7.59
N LYS A 65 9.97 -0.78 8.08
CA LYS A 65 10.68 -2.00 8.52
C LYS A 65 10.97 -2.99 7.39
N ALA A 66 10.18 -2.97 6.33
CA ALA A 66 10.32 -3.88 5.21
C ALA A 66 9.77 -3.25 3.93
N ILE A 67 10.38 -3.59 2.79
CA ILE A 67 9.94 -3.16 1.48
C ILE A 67 9.87 -4.39 0.58
N TRP A 68 8.71 -4.59 -0.03
CA TRP A 68 8.54 -5.55 -1.12
C TRP A 68 8.41 -4.79 -2.43
N TYR A 69 9.43 -4.93 -3.28
CA TYR A 69 9.46 -4.34 -4.61
C TYR A 69 9.46 -5.46 -5.65
N TRP A 70 8.48 -5.44 -6.56
CA TRP A 70 8.33 -6.36 -7.68
C TRP A 70 7.90 -5.61 -8.95
#